data_AF-A0A554KE34-F1
#
_entry.id   AF-A0A554KE34-F1
#
_cell.length_a   1.000
_cell.length_b   1.000
_cell.length_c   1.000
_cell.angle_alpha   90.00
_cell.angle_beta   90.00
_cell.angle_gamma   90.00
#
_symmetry.space_group_name_H-M   'P 1'
#
loop_
_entity.id
_entity.type
_entity.pdbx_description
1 polymer ?
#
loop_
_entity_poly.entity_id
_entity_poly.type
_entity_poly.pdbx_seq_one_letter_code
_entity_poly.pdbx_strand_id
1 'polypeptide(L)'
;DNMTIHKRTRLTPIQRRELYDDYHTHQLRVCDLVRKYRVSAPTVYKILHRGRQRDFSVHRSVNARFRMIQYGLKRLAKVEAELEKKLKAQAKRYNKQYPGEMVHVDTKRLPLLTGETRLQKHEYLFVGIDDFSRELYAAILPDKTQYSAESFLAQVLDECPYTIEQVYSDNGLEYRGSKDHAFMKLCALNHIEQRFTKVRTPQTNGKAERVIRTLMEMWHEKTRFKSRAHRKIELIRFINWYNTVKPHKGINDLTPIEQLINYFYPTEL
;
A
#
# COMPACT_ATOMS: atom_id res chain seq x y z
N ASP A 1 44.75 -44.60 -18.12
CA ASP A 1 44.57 -43.70 -16.95
C ASP A 1 43.45 -42.71 -17.15
N ASN A 2 42.35 -42.87 -16.40
CA ASN A 2 41.24 -41.92 -16.40
C ASN A 2 41.65 -40.66 -15.60
N MET A 3 42.10 -39.63 -16.32
CA MET A 3 42.55 -38.37 -15.75
C MET A 3 41.37 -37.61 -15.12
N THR A 4 41.30 -37.56 -13.78
CA THR A 4 40.23 -36.87 -13.04
C THR A 4 40.42 -35.34 -13.14
N ILE A 5 39.82 -34.71 -14.15
CA ILE A 5 39.84 -33.26 -14.31
C ILE A 5 38.91 -32.63 -13.28
N HIS A 6 39.47 -31.92 -12.31
CA HIS A 6 38.66 -31.19 -11.32
C HIS A 6 37.87 -30.07 -12.02
N LYS A 7 36.53 -30.11 -11.94
CA LYS A 7 35.62 -29.18 -12.64
C LYS A 7 35.82 -27.69 -12.32
N ARG A 8 36.70 -27.36 -11.37
CA ARG A 8 36.97 -25.99 -10.88
C ARG A 8 38.42 -25.54 -11.00
N THR A 9 39.30 -26.26 -11.71
CA THR A 9 40.68 -25.80 -11.94
C THR A 9 40.67 -24.44 -12.65
N ARG A 10 41.25 -23.41 -12.01
CA ARG A 10 41.34 -22.05 -12.56
C ARG A 10 42.80 -21.74 -12.86
N LEU A 11 43.11 -21.56 -14.14
CA LEU A 11 44.43 -21.07 -14.56
C LEU A 11 44.58 -19.60 -14.16
N THR A 12 45.75 -19.27 -13.62
CA THR A 12 46.18 -17.90 -13.31
C THR A 12 46.34 -17.08 -14.60
N PRO A 13 46.39 -15.74 -14.53
CA PRO A 13 46.64 -14.91 -15.72
C PRO A 13 47.94 -15.26 -16.45
N ILE A 14 48.97 -15.66 -15.70
CA ILE A 14 50.27 -16.07 -16.25
C ILE A 14 50.10 -17.37 -17.05
N GLN A 15 49.50 -18.40 -16.44
CA GLN A 15 49.24 -19.69 -17.09
C GLN A 15 48.34 -19.58 -18.33
N ARG A 16 47.43 -18.60 -18.35
CA ARG A 16 46.57 -18.33 -19.52
C ARG A 16 47.34 -17.72 -20.68
N ARG A 17 48.34 -16.88 -20.38
CA ARG A 17 49.25 -16.33 -21.39
C ARG A 17 50.16 -17.44 -21.94
N GLU A 18 50.76 -18.23 -21.05
CA GLU A 18 51.57 -19.40 -21.44
C GLU A 18 50.78 -20.38 -22.31
N LEU A 19 49.51 -20.66 -21.96
CA LEU A 19 48.64 -21.52 -22.76
C LEU A 19 48.38 -20.94 -24.16
N TYR A 20 48.24 -19.62 -24.26
CA TYR A 20 48.05 -18.93 -25.55
C TYR A 20 49.32 -18.96 -26.41
N ASP A 21 50.48 -18.73 -25.79
CA ASP A 21 51.78 -18.78 -26.45
C ASP A 21 52.15 -20.23 -26.86
N ASP A 22 51.79 -21.23 -26.05
CA ASP A 22 51.93 -22.64 -26.41
C ASP A 22 51.12 -23.00 -27.66
N TYR A 23 49.92 -22.44 -27.80
CA TYR A 23 49.08 -22.69 -28.97
C TYR A 23 49.58 -21.96 -30.22
N HIS A 24 49.91 -20.66 -30.10
CA HIS A 24 50.23 -19.82 -31.26
C HIS A 24 51.71 -19.83 -31.64
N THR A 25 52.62 -19.88 -30.67
CA THR A 25 54.06 -19.83 -30.90
C THR A 25 54.66 -21.24 -30.97
N HIS A 26 54.27 -22.11 -30.05
CA HIS A 26 54.82 -23.47 -29.95
C HIS A 26 53.97 -24.52 -30.69
N GLN A 27 52.85 -24.12 -31.32
CA GLN A 27 52.00 -24.96 -32.16
C GLN A 27 51.45 -26.23 -31.47
N LEU A 28 51.23 -26.18 -30.14
CA LEU A 28 50.61 -27.29 -29.42
C LEU A 28 49.13 -27.44 -29.81
N ARG A 29 48.67 -28.69 -29.98
CA ARG A 29 47.26 -28.97 -30.24
C ARG A 29 46.42 -28.82 -28.97
N VAL A 30 45.12 -28.56 -29.14
CA VAL A 30 44.16 -28.38 -28.03
C VAL A 30 44.15 -29.59 -27.08
N CYS A 31 44.29 -30.81 -27.60
CA CYS A 31 44.36 -32.03 -26.75
C CYS A 31 45.61 -32.05 -25.86
N ASP A 32 46.74 -31.54 -26.36
CA ASP A 32 48.00 -31.47 -25.62
C ASP A 32 47.93 -30.36 -24.55
N LEU A 33 47.28 -29.24 -24.86
CA LEU A 33 46.99 -28.16 -23.89
C LEU A 33 46.06 -28.61 -22.76
N VAL A 34 45.01 -29.37 -23.08
CA VAL A 34 44.09 -29.95 -22.08
C VAL A 34 44.84 -30.82 -21.07
N ARG A 35 45.79 -31.63 -21.54
CA ARG A 35 46.64 -32.47 -20.68
C ARG A 35 47.64 -31.64 -19.89
N LYS A 36 48.40 -30.75 -20.55
CA LYS A 36 49.44 -29.91 -19.94
C LYS A 36 48.88 -29.03 -18.81
N TYR A 37 47.75 -28.37 -19.05
CA TYR A 37 47.16 -27.42 -18.12
C TYR A 37 46.06 -28.00 -17.23
N ARG A 38 45.74 -29.30 -17.38
CA ARG A 38 44.71 -30.02 -16.60
C ARG A 38 43.37 -29.27 -16.53
N VAL A 39 42.93 -28.74 -17.68
CA VAL A 39 41.66 -28.02 -17.85
C VAL A 39 40.82 -28.64 -18.96
N SER A 40 39.51 -28.40 -18.96
CA SER A 40 38.62 -28.88 -20.01
C SER A 40 38.87 -28.17 -21.35
N ALA A 41 38.62 -28.86 -22.48
CA ALA A 41 38.73 -28.26 -23.81
C ALA A 41 37.93 -26.95 -23.98
N PRO A 42 36.67 -26.83 -23.45
CA PRO A 42 35.96 -25.55 -23.47
C PRO A 42 36.68 -24.41 -22.75
N THR A 43 37.46 -24.72 -21.71
CA THR A 43 38.28 -23.73 -20.99
C THR A 43 39.44 -23.26 -21.86
N VAL A 44 40.12 -24.18 -22.56
CA VAL A 44 41.17 -23.87 -23.53
C VAL A 44 40.62 -22.95 -24.62
N TYR A 45 39.52 -23.31 -25.27
CA TYR A 45 38.91 -22.47 -26.31
C TYR A 45 38.52 -21.08 -25.82
N LYS A 46 37.98 -20.94 -24.59
CA LYS A 46 37.68 -19.64 -23.99
C LYS A 46 38.92 -18.78 -23.80
N ILE A 47 40.04 -19.38 -23.38
CA ILE A 47 41.30 -18.67 -23.17
C ILE A 47 41.88 -18.24 -24.52
N LEU A 48 41.93 -19.13 -25.51
CA LEU A 48 42.41 -18.79 -26.86
C LEU A 48 41.59 -17.68 -27.51
N HIS A 49 40.26 -17.76 -27.40
CA HIS A 49 39.36 -16.74 -27.95
C HIS A 49 39.64 -15.35 -27.37
N ARG A 50 39.84 -15.25 -26.05
CA ARG A 50 40.11 -13.97 -25.35
C ARG A 50 41.55 -13.50 -25.50
N GLY A 51 42.50 -14.43 -25.60
CA GLY A 51 43.91 -14.12 -25.84
C GLY A 51 44.14 -13.38 -27.16
N ARG A 52 43.26 -13.54 -28.16
CA ARG A 52 43.26 -12.70 -29.38
C ARG A 52 43.13 -11.21 -29.10
N GLN A 53 42.49 -10.83 -28.00
CA GLN A 53 42.37 -9.46 -27.51
C GLN A 53 43.37 -9.14 -26.39
N ARG A 54 44.38 -10.00 -26.18
CA ARG A 54 45.35 -9.94 -25.07
C ARG A 54 44.73 -9.93 -23.67
N ASP A 55 43.51 -10.45 -23.52
CA ASP A 55 42.84 -10.56 -22.21
C ASP A 55 43.07 -11.93 -21.56
N PHE A 56 43.98 -11.94 -20.59
CA PHE A 56 44.32 -13.11 -19.78
C PHE A 56 43.75 -13.04 -18.35
N SER A 57 42.92 -12.04 -18.03
CA SER A 57 42.42 -11.82 -16.69
C SER A 57 41.44 -12.91 -16.21
N VAL A 58 41.43 -13.22 -14.91
CA VAL A 58 40.50 -14.21 -14.34
C VAL A 58 39.14 -13.55 -14.12
N HIS A 59 38.26 -13.67 -15.12
CA HIS A 59 36.87 -13.29 -15.01
C HIS A 59 36.12 -14.19 -14.03
N ARG A 60 35.87 -13.71 -12.80
CA ARG A 60 34.81 -14.27 -11.96
C ARG A 60 33.48 -13.91 -12.61
N SER A 61 32.49 -14.79 -12.53
CA SER A 61 31.10 -14.46 -12.87
C SER A 61 30.51 -13.51 -11.81
N VAL A 62 31.18 -12.39 -11.52
CA VAL A 62 30.56 -11.28 -10.82
C VAL A 62 29.86 -10.47 -11.90
N ASN A 63 28.82 -11.11 -12.44
CA ASN A 63 27.72 -10.62 -13.24
C ASN A 63 27.81 -9.13 -13.58
N ALA A 64 28.30 -8.81 -14.78
CA ALA A 64 28.03 -7.52 -15.41
C ALA A 64 26.52 -7.19 -15.38
N ARG A 65 25.67 -8.23 -15.41
CA ARG A 65 24.23 -8.20 -15.12
C ARG A 65 23.85 -7.39 -13.87
N PHE A 66 24.61 -7.48 -12.76
CA PHE A 66 24.29 -6.76 -11.51
C PHE A 66 24.83 -5.33 -11.46
N ARG A 67 25.67 -4.91 -12.43
CA ARG A 67 26.14 -3.53 -12.57
C ARG A 67 25.27 -2.68 -13.50
N MET A 68 24.30 -3.29 -14.18
CA MET A 68 23.35 -2.57 -15.01
C MET A 68 22.31 -1.88 -14.12
N ILE A 69 22.07 -0.59 -14.39
CA ILE A 69 21.08 0.24 -13.69
C ILE A 69 19.72 -0.48 -13.61
N GLN A 70 19.30 -1.14 -14.68
CA GLN A 70 18.05 -1.91 -14.74
C GLN A 70 17.93 -2.97 -13.62
N TYR A 71 19.02 -3.68 -13.29
CA TYR A 71 19.02 -4.68 -12.22
C TYR A 71 19.15 -4.06 -10.84
N GLY A 72 19.88 -2.94 -10.72
CA GLY A 72 19.88 -2.12 -9.51
C GLY A 72 18.48 -1.64 -9.15
N LEU A 73 17.73 -1.11 -10.12
CA LEU A 73 16.35 -0.66 -9.94
C LEU A 73 15.39 -1.79 -9.58
N LYS A 74 15.48 -2.96 -10.23
CA LYS A 74 14.65 -4.13 -9.86
C LYS A 74 14.93 -4.62 -8.44
N ARG A 75 16.19 -4.59 -8.01
CA ARG A 75 16.57 -4.96 -6.64
C ARG A 75 16.07 -3.92 -5.64
N LEU A 76 16.20 -2.63 -5.96
CA LEU A 76 15.69 -1.53 -5.14
C LEU A 76 14.18 -1.67 -4.93
N ALA A 77 13.40 -1.83 -5.99
CA ALA A 77 11.95 -2.01 -5.91
C ALA A 77 11.56 -3.22 -5.04
N LYS A 78 12.31 -4.32 -5.12
CA LYS A 78 12.07 -5.49 -4.25
C LYS A 78 12.35 -5.18 -2.78
N VAL A 79 13.45 -4.49 -2.49
CA VAL A 79 13.82 -4.08 -1.13
C VAL A 79 12.81 -3.09 -0.56
N GLU A 80 12.35 -2.12 -1.37
CA GLU A 80 11.29 -1.17 -0.99
C GLU A 80 9.99 -1.91 -0.65
N ALA A 81 9.56 -2.87 -1.48
CA ALA A 81 8.37 -3.67 -1.20
C ALA A 81 8.50 -4.53 0.07
N GLU A 82 9.67 -5.11 0.33
CA GLU A 82 9.94 -5.86 1.57
C GLU A 82 9.93 -4.95 2.81
N LEU A 83 10.53 -3.76 2.71
CA LEU A 83 10.51 -2.75 3.77
C LEU A 83 9.10 -2.27 4.05
N GLU A 84 8.32 -1.96 3.00
CA GLU A 84 6.93 -1.54 3.13
C GLU A 84 6.07 -2.63 3.79
N LYS A 85 6.30 -3.90 3.43
CA LYS A 85 5.62 -5.04 4.06
C LYS A 85 5.99 -5.19 5.53
N LYS A 86 7.28 -5.03 5.89
CA LYS A 86 7.75 -5.05 7.29
C LYS A 86 7.15 -3.91 8.10
N LEU A 87 7.13 -2.69 7.55
CA LEU A 87 6.51 -1.52 8.19
C LEU A 87 5.00 -1.74 8.40
N LYS A 88 4.28 -2.27 7.41
CA LYS A 88 2.86 -2.63 7.54
C LYS A 88 2.61 -3.73 8.58
N ALA A 89 3.53 -4.68 8.74
CA ALA A 89 3.42 -5.74 9.74
C ALA A 89 3.77 -5.26 11.15
N GLN A 90 4.72 -4.33 11.29
CA GLN A 90 5.10 -3.71 12.56
C GLN A 90 4.11 -2.65 13.03
N ALA A 91 3.31 -2.08 12.12
CA ALA A 91 2.23 -1.16 12.47
C ALA A 91 1.19 -1.91 13.33
N LYS A 92 1.34 -1.81 14.65
CA LYS A 92 0.35 -2.25 15.62
C LYS A 92 -0.91 -1.44 15.35
N ARG A 93 -1.90 -2.07 14.71
CA ARG A 93 -3.22 -1.44 14.51
C ARG A 93 -3.79 -1.22 15.90
N TYR A 94 -3.78 0.01 16.37
CA TYR A 94 -4.56 0.33 17.56
C TYR A 94 -6.03 0.18 17.18
N ASN A 95 -6.75 -0.54 18.01
CA ASN A 95 -8.19 -0.50 18.04
C ASN A 95 -8.54 0.12 19.39
N LYS A 96 -9.55 0.98 19.35
CA LYS A 96 -10.21 1.52 20.52
C LYS A 96 -10.93 0.40 21.28
N GLN A 97 -11.26 0.65 22.54
CA GLN A 97 -11.76 -0.37 23.45
C GLN A 97 -13.28 -0.48 23.44
N TYR A 98 -13.98 0.59 23.11
CA TYR A 98 -15.44 0.66 23.11
C TYR A 98 -15.99 1.56 21.99
N PRO A 99 -17.26 1.39 21.60
CA PRO A 99 -17.93 2.23 20.60
C PRO A 99 -17.93 3.69 21.04
N GLY A 100 -17.62 4.61 20.12
CA GLY A 100 -17.67 6.04 20.39
C GLY A 100 -16.41 6.63 21.01
N GLU A 101 -15.46 5.81 21.47
CA GLU A 101 -14.18 6.31 21.99
C GLU A 101 -13.43 7.16 20.93
N MET A 102 -13.57 6.81 19.64
CA MET A 102 -13.07 7.64 18.54
C MET A 102 -13.77 7.32 17.23
N VAL A 103 -14.27 8.36 16.56
CA VAL A 103 -14.79 8.30 15.20
C VAL A 103 -13.80 8.97 14.24
N HIS A 104 -13.37 8.24 13.23
CA HIS A 104 -12.54 8.77 12.15
C HIS A 104 -13.41 9.42 11.07
N VAL A 105 -13.17 10.69 10.76
CA VAL A 105 -13.87 11.39 9.68
C VAL A 105 -12.92 11.75 8.54
N ASP A 106 -13.46 11.73 7.32
CA ASP A 106 -12.76 12.15 6.10
C ASP A 106 -13.76 12.56 5.02
N THR A 107 -13.30 13.32 4.03
CA THR A 107 -14.11 13.85 2.93
C THR A 107 -13.51 13.51 1.58
N LYS A 108 -14.33 12.98 0.67
CA LYS A 108 -13.96 12.67 -0.71
C LYS A 108 -14.80 13.46 -1.70
N ARG A 109 -14.13 14.22 -2.60
CA ARG A 109 -14.80 14.77 -3.79
C ARG A 109 -15.26 13.63 -4.71
N LEU A 110 -16.55 13.57 -5.03
CA LEU A 110 -17.11 12.55 -5.91
C LEU A 110 -16.92 12.93 -7.39
N PRO A 111 -16.77 11.93 -8.29
CA PRO A 111 -16.86 12.14 -9.73
C PRO A 111 -18.21 12.75 -10.14
N LEU A 112 -18.18 13.49 -11.25
CA LEU A 112 -19.40 13.92 -11.93
C LEU A 112 -20.13 12.71 -12.51
N LEU A 113 -21.46 12.80 -12.58
CA LEU A 113 -22.27 11.73 -13.17
C LEU A 113 -22.15 11.73 -14.70
N THR A 114 -22.49 10.60 -15.32
CA THR A 114 -22.56 10.51 -16.77
C THR A 114 -23.59 11.51 -17.30
N GLY A 115 -23.18 12.38 -18.23
CA GLY A 115 -24.01 13.45 -18.78
C GLY A 115 -23.83 14.80 -18.07
N GLU A 116 -23.10 14.86 -16.95
CA GLU A 116 -22.74 16.12 -16.31
C GLU A 116 -21.49 16.75 -16.95
N THR A 117 -21.47 18.07 -17.01
CA THR A 117 -20.35 18.85 -17.58
C THR A 117 -19.40 19.34 -16.50
N ARG A 118 -18.17 19.67 -16.88
CA ARG A 118 -17.13 20.22 -15.97
C ARG A 118 -17.51 21.56 -15.33
N LEU A 119 -18.55 22.22 -15.82
CA LEU A 119 -19.08 23.47 -15.26
C LEU A 119 -19.97 23.22 -14.03
N GLN A 120 -20.49 22.01 -13.86
CA GLN A 120 -21.32 21.66 -12.71
C GLN A 120 -20.46 21.43 -11.47
N LYS A 121 -20.99 21.84 -10.32
CA LYS A 121 -20.32 21.62 -9.03
C LYS A 121 -20.26 20.14 -8.68
N HIS A 122 -19.12 19.68 -8.19
CA HIS A 122 -18.96 18.35 -7.63
C HIS A 122 -19.73 18.23 -6.30
N GLU A 123 -20.27 17.05 -6.02
CA GLU A 123 -20.71 16.69 -4.67
C GLU A 123 -19.56 16.08 -3.86
N TYR A 124 -19.65 16.14 -2.55
CA TYR A 124 -18.64 15.67 -1.61
C TYR A 124 -19.25 14.59 -0.71
N LEU A 125 -18.56 13.47 -0.62
CA LEU A 125 -18.88 12.36 0.27
C LEU A 125 -18.15 12.59 1.59
N PHE A 126 -18.91 12.82 2.65
CA PHE A 126 -18.41 12.85 4.02
C PHE A 126 -18.59 11.45 4.60
N VAL A 127 -17.56 10.97 5.31
CA VAL A 127 -17.54 9.64 5.93
C VAL A 127 -17.13 9.80 7.39
N GLY A 128 -17.80 9.05 8.26
CA GLY A 128 -17.46 8.83 9.65
C GLY A 128 -17.42 7.33 9.91
N ILE A 129 -16.36 6.83 10.52
CA ILE A 129 -16.26 5.42 10.92
C ILE A 129 -15.81 5.31 12.36
N ASP A 130 -16.58 4.57 13.16
CA ASP A 130 -16.18 4.23 14.52
C ASP A 130 -14.95 3.30 14.50
N ASP A 131 -13.98 3.60 15.35
CA ASP A 131 -12.70 2.90 15.39
C ASP A 131 -12.84 1.44 15.88
N PHE A 132 -13.74 1.22 16.84
CA PHE A 132 -14.00 -0.05 17.51
C PHE A 132 -14.92 -0.95 16.69
N SER A 133 -16.16 -0.52 16.46
CA SER A 133 -17.22 -1.30 15.81
C SER A 133 -17.12 -1.31 14.30
N ARG A 134 -16.41 -0.35 13.71
CA ARG A 134 -16.39 -0.09 12.26
C ARG A 134 -17.74 0.33 11.70
N GLU A 135 -18.67 0.77 12.55
CA GLU A 135 -19.93 1.34 12.10
C GLU A 135 -19.66 2.55 11.21
N LEU A 136 -20.30 2.55 10.05
CA LEU A 136 -20.11 3.51 8.99
C LEU A 136 -21.29 4.47 8.90
N TYR A 137 -20.97 5.76 8.95
CA TYR A 137 -21.87 6.87 8.60
C TYR A 137 -21.34 7.58 7.37
N ALA A 138 -22.22 7.96 6.45
CA ALA A 138 -21.81 8.76 5.31
C ALA A 138 -22.94 9.60 4.73
N ALA A 139 -22.58 10.79 4.22
CA ALA A 139 -23.51 11.72 3.60
C ALA A 139 -22.92 12.34 2.34
N ILE A 140 -23.79 12.72 1.39
CA ILE A 140 -23.39 13.46 0.19
C ILE A 140 -23.88 14.90 0.31
N LEU A 141 -22.92 15.81 0.40
CA LEU A 141 -23.12 17.25 0.61
C LEU A 141 -22.65 18.07 -0.61
N PRO A 142 -23.19 19.28 -0.80
CA PRO A 142 -22.96 20.07 -2.01
C PRO A 142 -21.56 20.68 -2.10
N ASP A 143 -20.84 20.79 -0.98
CA ASP A 143 -19.54 21.44 -0.91
C ASP A 143 -18.65 20.87 0.21
N LYS A 144 -17.40 21.33 0.22
CA LYS A 144 -16.37 20.97 1.19
C LYS A 144 -16.15 22.15 2.15
N THR A 145 -17.18 22.48 2.93
CA THR A 145 -17.15 23.61 3.88
C THR A 145 -17.33 23.15 5.33
N GLN A 146 -16.98 24.01 6.27
CA GLN A 146 -17.20 23.81 7.71
C GLN A 146 -18.68 23.55 8.08
N TYR A 147 -19.62 24.17 7.35
CA TYR A 147 -21.06 24.01 7.60
C TYR A 147 -21.56 22.67 7.09
N SER A 148 -21.04 22.20 5.95
CA SER A 148 -21.29 20.83 5.48
C SER A 148 -20.71 19.80 6.46
N ALA A 149 -19.49 20.02 6.97
CA ALA A 149 -18.91 19.14 7.99
C ALA A 149 -19.73 19.14 9.28
N GLU A 150 -20.18 20.30 9.76
CA GLU A 150 -21.07 20.45 10.92
C GLU A 150 -22.38 19.68 10.70
N SER A 151 -23.06 19.90 9.57
CA SER A 151 -24.30 19.22 9.24
C SER A 151 -24.11 17.70 9.18
N PHE A 152 -22.97 17.23 8.68
CA PHE A 152 -22.63 15.81 8.70
C PHE A 152 -22.46 15.28 10.13
N LEU A 153 -21.71 15.99 10.98
CA LEU A 153 -21.56 15.57 12.38
C LEU A 153 -22.88 15.58 13.14
N ALA A 154 -23.75 16.58 12.89
CA ALA A 154 -25.09 16.61 13.47
C ALA A 154 -25.92 15.38 13.07
N GLN A 155 -25.87 14.98 11.80
CA GLN A 155 -26.51 13.74 11.33
C GLN A 155 -25.92 12.51 12.05
N VAL A 156 -24.59 12.43 12.17
CA VAL A 156 -23.94 11.31 12.87
C VAL A 156 -24.39 11.24 14.32
N LEU A 157 -24.48 12.37 15.02
CA LEU A 157 -24.90 12.41 16.43
C LEU A 157 -26.37 12.01 16.63
N ASP A 158 -27.23 12.26 15.63
CA ASP A 158 -28.64 11.85 15.64
C ASP A 158 -28.80 10.34 15.36
N GLU A 159 -28.02 9.82 14.41
CA GLU A 159 -28.07 8.41 14.01
C GLU A 159 -27.30 7.48 14.97
N CYS A 160 -26.32 8.00 15.70
CA CYS A 160 -25.43 7.19 16.53
C CYS A 160 -26.09 6.78 17.85
N PRO A 161 -26.14 5.47 18.18
CA PRO A 161 -26.80 5.00 19.40
C PRO A 161 -25.94 5.17 20.67
N TYR A 162 -24.75 5.76 20.56
CA TYR A 162 -23.81 5.95 21.66
C TYR A 162 -23.12 7.31 21.61
N THR A 163 -22.53 7.72 22.73
CA THR A 163 -21.80 8.98 22.83
C THR A 163 -20.47 8.89 22.11
N ILE A 164 -20.14 9.92 21.33
CA ILE A 164 -18.84 10.07 20.68
C ILE A 164 -17.95 10.94 21.58
N GLU A 165 -16.81 10.41 22.01
CA GLU A 165 -15.86 11.16 22.83
C GLU A 165 -14.84 11.92 21.99
N GLN A 166 -14.38 11.30 20.89
CA GLN A 166 -13.32 11.87 20.06
C GLN A 166 -13.68 11.80 18.59
N VAL A 167 -13.42 12.88 17.86
CA VAL A 167 -13.44 12.88 16.40
C VAL A 167 -12.02 13.06 15.89
N TYR A 168 -11.58 12.12 15.05
CA TYR A 168 -10.26 12.10 14.45
C TYR A 168 -10.33 12.47 12.97
N SER A 169 -9.68 13.56 12.57
CA SER A 169 -9.71 14.07 11.20
C SER A 169 -8.31 14.43 10.67
N ASP A 170 -8.21 14.70 9.37
CA ASP A 170 -7.04 15.39 8.84
C ASP A 170 -7.08 16.89 9.16
N ASN A 171 -6.07 17.64 8.72
CA ASN A 171 -6.03 19.09 8.94
C ASN A 171 -6.81 19.87 7.86
N GLY A 172 -7.85 19.27 7.27
CA GLY A 172 -8.72 19.91 6.28
C GLY A 172 -9.41 21.16 6.84
N LEU A 173 -9.61 22.16 5.97
CA LEU A 173 -10.26 23.43 6.32
C LEU A 173 -11.75 23.27 6.67
N GLU A 174 -12.33 22.13 6.34
CA GLU A 174 -13.68 21.73 6.72
C GLU A 174 -13.78 21.24 8.17
N TYR A 175 -12.68 20.78 8.76
CA TYR A 175 -12.62 20.26 10.13
C TYR A 175 -11.89 21.21 11.09
N ARG A 176 -11.00 22.07 10.55
CA ARG A 176 -10.14 22.95 11.35
C ARG A 176 -10.14 24.37 10.82
N GLY A 177 -10.34 25.32 11.72
CA GLY A 177 -10.27 26.75 11.40
C GLY A 177 -10.08 27.65 12.62
N SER A 178 -10.73 28.82 12.58
CA SER A 178 -10.72 29.81 13.65
C SER A 178 -11.60 29.37 14.83
N LYS A 179 -11.61 30.14 15.93
CA LYS A 179 -12.48 29.85 17.09
C LYS A 179 -13.97 29.81 16.75
N ASP A 180 -14.36 30.52 15.69
CA ASP A 180 -15.75 30.57 15.24
C ASP A 180 -16.14 29.45 14.28
N HIS A 181 -15.25 28.48 14.06
CA HIS A 181 -15.45 27.41 13.11
C HIS A 181 -16.63 26.51 13.50
N ALA A 182 -17.60 26.36 12.59
CA ALA A 182 -18.89 25.74 12.82
C ALA A 182 -18.79 24.31 13.36
N PHE A 183 -18.00 23.47 12.67
CA PHE A 183 -17.72 22.10 13.11
C PHE A 183 -17.07 22.06 14.50
N MET A 184 -16.14 22.98 14.78
CA MET A 184 -15.42 22.98 16.05
C MET A 184 -16.34 23.37 17.21
N LYS A 185 -17.27 24.30 16.96
CA LYS A 185 -18.31 24.70 17.90
C LYS A 185 -19.24 23.53 18.22
N LEU A 186 -19.69 22.79 17.20
CA LEU A 186 -20.56 21.64 17.40
C LEU A 186 -19.86 20.54 18.21
N CYS A 187 -18.57 20.26 17.92
CA CYS A 187 -17.79 19.34 18.75
C CYS A 187 -17.74 19.82 20.21
N ALA A 188 -17.42 21.09 20.45
CA ALA A 188 -17.34 21.65 21.80
C ALA A 188 -18.69 21.59 22.54
N LEU A 189 -19.80 21.88 21.85
CA LEU A 189 -21.16 21.83 22.41
C LEU A 189 -21.55 20.41 22.88
N ASN A 190 -21.09 19.39 22.15
CA ASN A 190 -21.37 17.99 22.45
C ASN A 190 -20.26 17.31 23.28
N HIS A 191 -19.32 18.08 23.84
CA HIS A 191 -18.18 17.58 24.63
C HIS A 191 -17.27 16.58 23.88
N ILE A 192 -17.13 16.77 22.56
CA ILE A 192 -16.32 15.93 21.68
C ILE A 192 -14.92 16.53 21.55
N GLU A 193 -13.89 15.75 21.91
CA GLU A 193 -12.49 16.12 21.70
C GLU A 193 -12.12 15.95 20.22
N GLN A 194 -11.64 17.03 19.58
CA GLN A 194 -11.11 16.93 18.22
C GLN A 194 -9.63 16.56 18.24
N ARG A 195 -9.30 15.51 17.49
CA ARG A 195 -7.93 15.06 17.27
C ARG A 195 -7.59 15.09 15.79
N PHE A 196 -6.34 15.42 15.51
CA PHE A 196 -5.86 15.62 14.14
C PHE A 196 -4.69 14.69 13.81
N THR A 197 -4.55 14.37 12.53
CA THR A 197 -3.34 13.74 12.01
C THR A 197 -2.12 14.61 12.27
N LYS A 198 -1.02 13.97 12.69
CA LYS A 198 0.27 14.66 12.80
C LYS A 198 0.73 15.09 11.40
N VAL A 199 1.22 16.32 11.32
CA VAL A 199 1.76 16.91 10.09
C VAL A 199 2.86 16.01 9.52
N ARG A 200 2.79 15.67 8.22
CA ARG A 200 3.73 14.79 7.49
C ARG A 200 3.71 13.30 7.88
N THR A 201 2.68 12.83 8.57
CA THR A 201 2.44 11.38 8.79
C THR A 201 1.02 10.98 8.36
N PRO A 202 0.76 10.85 7.04
CA PRO A 202 -0.57 10.53 6.49
C PRO A 202 -1.11 9.16 6.92
N GLN A 203 -0.30 8.30 7.53
CA GLN A 203 -0.66 6.91 7.83
C GLN A 203 -1.71 6.73 8.96
N THR A 204 -2.12 7.81 9.64
CA THR A 204 -2.94 7.72 10.87
C THR A 204 -4.45 7.74 10.64
N ASN A 205 -4.97 8.41 9.60
CA ASN A 205 -6.41 8.36 9.26
C ASN A 205 -6.79 7.18 8.35
N GLY A 206 -5.97 6.12 8.33
CA GLY A 206 -6.10 5.02 7.38
C GLY A 206 -7.42 4.24 7.47
N LYS A 207 -8.19 4.36 8.56
CA LYS A 207 -9.50 3.72 8.71
C LYS A 207 -10.56 4.40 7.83
N ALA A 208 -10.70 5.72 7.92
CA ALA A 208 -11.61 6.49 7.08
C ALA A 208 -11.20 6.41 5.60
N GLU A 209 -9.90 6.58 5.29
CA GLU A 209 -9.39 6.43 3.93
C GLU A 209 -9.67 5.03 3.35
N ARG A 210 -9.51 3.97 4.16
CA ARG A 210 -9.81 2.59 3.72
C ARG A 210 -11.28 2.43 3.38
N VAL A 211 -12.16 3.02 4.17
CA VAL A 211 -13.61 2.95 3.92
C VAL A 211 -14.00 3.75 2.70
N ILE A 212 -13.45 4.95 2.51
CA ILE A 212 -13.67 5.71 1.27
C ILE A 212 -13.27 4.87 0.06
N ARG A 213 -12.12 4.18 0.12
CA ARG A 213 -11.72 3.26 -0.94
C ARG A 213 -12.74 2.13 -1.15
N THR A 214 -13.23 1.51 -0.07
CA THR A 214 -14.27 0.47 -0.14
C THR A 214 -15.57 0.99 -0.78
N LEU A 215 -16.03 2.19 -0.40
CA LEU A 215 -17.20 2.86 -1.00
C LEU A 215 -17.00 3.10 -2.50
N MET A 216 -15.80 3.52 -2.91
CA MET A 216 -15.53 3.71 -4.33
C MET A 216 -15.52 2.38 -5.10
N GLU A 217 -14.79 1.39 -4.61
CA GLU A 217 -14.60 0.08 -5.27
C GLU A 217 -15.89 -0.76 -5.34
N MET A 218 -16.71 -0.72 -4.28
CA MET A 218 -17.85 -1.63 -4.13
C MET A 218 -19.20 -0.97 -4.42
N TRP A 219 -19.33 0.34 -4.23
CA TRP A 219 -20.57 1.07 -4.49
C TRP A 219 -20.45 1.92 -5.74
N HIS A 220 -19.55 2.91 -5.76
CA HIS A 220 -19.52 3.89 -6.83
C HIS A 220 -19.16 3.27 -8.20
N GLU A 221 -18.20 2.34 -8.23
CA GLU A 221 -17.78 1.67 -9.47
C GLU A 221 -18.74 0.59 -9.94
N LYS A 222 -19.59 0.07 -9.05
CA LYS A 222 -20.52 -1.03 -9.36
C LYS A 222 -21.92 -0.55 -9.71
N THR A 223 -22.25 0.70 -9.39
CA THR A 223 -23.60 1.24 -9.57
C THR A 223 -23.62 2.30 -10.66
N ARG A 224 -24.53 2.15 -11.63
CA ARG A 224 -24.83 3.21 -12.61
C ARG A 224 -25.89 4.15 -12.04
N PHE A 225 -25.50 5.37 -11.71
CA PHE A 225 -26.41 6.37 -11.16
C PHE A 225 -27.23 7.07 -12.24
N LYS A 226 -28.57 7.10 -12.06
CA LYS A 226 -29.50 7.81 -12.96
C LYS A 226 -29.55 9.32 -12.70
N SER A 227 -29.32 9.73 -11.46
CA SER A 227 -29.35 11.13 -11.01
C SER A 227 -28.60 11.27 -9.68
N ARG A 228 -28.33 12.52 -9.24
CA ARG A 228 -27.74 12.79 -7.92
C ARG A 228 -28.63 12.28 -6.78
N ALA A 229 -29.95 12.43 -6.91
CA ALA A 229 -30.92 11.89 -5.95
C ALA A 229 -30.84 10.36 -5.87
N HIS A 230 -30.78 9.68 -7.03
CA HIS A 230 -30.58 8.22 -7.08
C HIS A 230 -29.26 7.83 -6.42
N ARG A 231 -28.17 8.59 -6.63
CA ARG A 231 -26.88 8.35 -5.98
C ARG A 231 -26.99 8.40 -4.45
N LYS A 232 -27.73 9.36 -3.88
CA LYS A 232 -27.94 9.44 -2.43
C LYS A 232 -28.73 8.24 -1.88
N ILE A 233 -29.79 7.82 -2.57
CA ILE A 233 -30.57 6.64 -2.18
C ILE A 233 -29.71 5.37 -2.20
N GLU A 234 -28.92 5.18 -3.26
CA GLU A 234 -28.02 4.03 -3.37
C GLU A 234 -26.91 4.05 -2.32
N LEU A 235 -26.46 5.23 -1.87
CA LEU A 235 -25.51 5.32 -0.76
C LEU A 235 -26.13 4.78 0.54
N ILE A 236 -27.36 5.19 0.88
CA ILE A 236 -28.06 4.72 2.08
C ILE A 236 -28.20 3.19 2.05
N ARG A 237 -28.59 2.62 0.90
CA ARG A 237 -28.67 1.17 0.70
C ARG A 237 -27.33 0.48 0.95
N PHE A 238 -26.25 1.06 0.45
CA PHE A 238 -24.91 0.51 0.66
C PHE A 238 -24.47 0.58 2.12
N ILE A 239 -24.74 1.70 2.82
CA ILE A 239 -24.41 1.85 4.25
C ILE A 239 -25.15 0.78 5.07
N ASN A 240 -26.45 0.60 4.83
CA ASN A 240 -27.23 -0.44 5.51
C ASN A 240 -26.61 -1.81 5.29
N TRP A 241 -26.30 -2.18 4.04
CA TRP A 241 -25.63 -3.44 3.73
C TRP A 241 -24.24 -3.56 4.39
N TYR A 242 -23.44 -2.49 4.40
CA TYR A 242 -22.13 -2.46 5.03
C TYR A 242 -22.21 -2.73 6.54
N ASN A 243 -23.17 -2.10 7.22
CA ASN A 243 -23.34 -2.17 8.68
C ASN A 243 -24.02 -3.47 9.14
N THR A 244 -24.90 -4.07 8.31
CA THR A 244 -25.75 -5.20 8.74
C THR A 244 -25.43 -6.54 8.07
N VAL A 245 -24.73 -6.55 6.93
CA VAL A 245 -24.55 -7.79 6.14
C VAL A 245 -23.07 -8.06 5.85
N LYS A 246 -22.26 -7.03 5.65
CA LYS A 246 -20.87 -7.21 5.21
C LYS A 246 -19.95 -7.52 6.41
N PRO A 247 -19.30 -8.70 6.45
CA PRO A 247 -18.30 -9.00 7.48
C PRO A 247 -16.99 -8.21 7.27
N HIS A 248 -16.30 -7.89 8.36
CA HIS A 248 -15.03 -7.16 8.34
C HIS A 248 -13.91 -7.81 9.15
N LYS A 249 -12.81 -8.13 8.47
CA LYS A 249 -11.57 -8.64 9.09
C LYS A 249 -10.98 -7.77 10.20
N GLY A 250 -11.34 -6.48 10.26
CA GLY A 250 -10.87 -5.56 11.30
C GLY A 250 -11.52 -5.78 12.67
N ILE A 251 -12.63 -6.53 12.69
CA ILE A 251 -13.47 -6.85 13.86
C ILE A 251 -13.85 -8.34 13.82
N ASN A 252 -12.86 -9.21 13.61
CA ASN A 252 -13.02 -10.68 13.66
C ASN A 252 -14.11 -11.24 12.72
N ASP A 253 -14.24 -10.66 11.53
CA ASP A 253 -15.23 -11.06 10.51
C ASP A 253 -16.70 -10.89 10.95
N LEU A 254 -16.95 -10.06 11.96
CA LEU A 254 -18.29 -9.59 12.32
C LEU A 254 -18.72 -8.43 11.40
N THR A 255 -20.03 -8.22 11.31
CA THR A 255 -20.60 -6.96 10.84
C THR A 255 -20.50 -5.89 11.94
N PRO A 256 -20.53 -4.60 11.59
CA PRO A 256 -20.48 -3.54 12.60
C PRO A 256 -21.61 -3.64 13.63
N ILE A 257 -22.83 -3.97 13.18
CA ILE A 257 -23.98 -4.11 14.09
C ILE A 257 -23.82 -5.32 15.02
N GLU A 258 -23.32 -6.46 14.53
CA GLU A 258 -23.01 -7.60 15.42
C GLU A 258 -21.95 -7.24 16.47
N GLN A 259 -20.91 -6.50 16.09
CA GLN A 259 -19.88 -6.03 17.02
C GLN A 259 -20.46 -5.11 18.10
N LEU A 260 -21.41 -4.25 17.75
CA LEU A 260 -22.11 -3.38 18.71
C LEU A 260 -23.02 -4.19 19.63
N ILE A 261 -23.81 -5.12 19.08
CA ILE A 261 -24.68 -6.00 19.87
C ILE A 261 -23.85 -6.79 20.89
N ASN A 262 -22.73 -7.39 20.47
CA ASN A 262 -21.85 -8.12 21.37
C ASN A 262 -21.28 -7.25 22.50
N TYR A 263 -21.08 -5.96 22.26
CA TYR A 263 -20.57 -5.03 23.26
C TYR A 263 -21.65 -4.57 24.24
N PHE A 264 -22.82 -4.16 23.73
CA PHE A 264 -23.90 -3.62 24.57
C PHE A 264 -24.74 -4.71 25.26
N TYR A 265 -24.79 -5.90 24.68
CA TYR A 265 -25.59 -7.03 25.16
C TYR A 265 -24.76 -8.32 25.20
N PRO A 266 -23.69 -8.39 26.01
CA PRO A 266 -22.86 -9.57 26.09
C PRO A 266 -23.65 -10.74 26.68
N THR A 267 -23.43 -11.95 26.13
CA THR A 267 -24.08 -13.18 26.59
C THR A 267 -23.58 -13.67 27.95
N GLU A 268 -22.41 -13.22 28.39
CA GLU A 268 -21.80 -13.51 29.69
C GLU A 268 -21.28 -12.19 30.30
N LEU A 269 -21.59 -11.93 31.57
CA LEU A 269 -21.21 -10.73 32.32
C LEU A 269 -19.85 -10.89 33.01
#